data_AF-A0A6J8DSI9-F1
#
_entry.id   AF-A0A6J8DSI9-F1
#
_cell.length_a   1.000
_cell.length_b   1.000
_cell.length_c   1.000
_cell.angle_alpha   90.00
_cell.angle_beta   90.00
_cell.angle_gamma   90.00
#
_symmetry.space_group_name_H-M   'P 1'
#
loop_
_entity.id
_entity.type
_entity.pdbx_description
1 polymer ?
#
loop_
_entity_poly.entity_id
_entity_poly.type
_entity_poly.pdbx_seq_one_letter_code
_entity_poly.pdbx_strand_id
1 'polypeptide(L)'
;MKLARKYLKVDDEMLTDNVKKVEFSPLMCFLYSKHDGFDVNEFLNSPLKTFSGEWDTLKTFDKEKFCVLLLCVIYNSTINETMFDVLNDFDKEEKRKLKVIFECCNLGRDTPRSAIKDKLNACVGTYCTKVDKEYKVIQDKMFDFLCDYFGKALIAPILKFSDDKLITECVQLESIQKAHDEFTITISSTDEQKYIDRVKMELKNGKIH
;
A
#
# COMPACT_ATOMS: atom_id res chain seq x y z
N MET A 1 1.47 18.06 -16.29
CA MET A 1 2.61 18.64 -17.07
C MET A 1 3.26 19.85 -16.38
N LYS A 2 2.56 20.98 -16.13
CA LYS A 2 3.17 22.18 -15.47
C LYS A 2 3.85 21.91 -14.11
N LEU A 3 3.35 20.95 -13.34
CA LEU A 3 3.87 20.60 -12.01
C LEU A 3 5.13 19.73 -12.06
N ALA A 4 5.23 18.82 -13.03
CA ALA A 4 6.46 18.06 -13.30
C ALA A 4 7.61 19.02 -13.63
N ARG A 5 7.38 20.03 -14.50
CA ARG A 5 8.39 21.07 -14.76
C ARG A 5 8.80 21.83 -13.49
N LYS A 6 7.83 22.19 -12.64
CA LYS A 6 8.06 22.96 -11.41
C LYS A 6 8.88 22.19 -10.37
N TYR A 7 8.56 20.92 -10.12
CA TYR A 7 9.16 20.15 -9.03
C TYR A 7 10.30 19.22 -9.47
N LEU A 8 10.29 18.78 -10.73
CA LEU A 8 11.22 17.78 -11.27
C LEU A 8 12.22 18.37 -12.27
N LYS A 9 12.05 19.65 -12.67
CA LYS A 9 12.95 20.37 -13.60
C LYS A 9 13.17 19.66 -14.96
N VAL A 10 12.14 18.99 -15.48
CA VAL A 10 12.18 18.30 -16.78
C VAL A 10 11.55 19.12 -17.91
N ASP A 11 12.10 18.94 -19.11
CA ASP A 11 11.64 19.54 -20.36
C ASP A 11 10.63 18.64 -21.09
N ASP A 12 9.91 19.18 -22.07
CA ASP A 12 8.83 18.47 -22.77
C ASP A 12 9.30 17.25 -23.57
N GLU A 13 10.56 17.24 -24.03
CA GLU A 13 11.14 16.10 -24.76
C GLU A 13 11.38 14.88 -23.85
N MET A 14 11.50 15.07 -22.52
CA MET A 14 11.66 13.96 -21.56
C MET A 14 10.32 13.34 -21.14
N LEU A 15 9.19 13.95 -21.52
CA LEU A 15 7.85 13.52 -21.15
C LEU A 15 7.25 12.63 -22.26
N THR A 16 7.38 11.31 -22.10
CA THR A 16 6.80 10.34 -23.04
C THR A 16 5.26 10.27 -22.93
N ASP A 17 4.61 9.62 -23.90
CA ASP A 17 3.14 9.40 -23.84
C ASP A 17 2.69 8.54 -22.64
N ASN A 18 3.58 7.72 -22.08
CA ASN A 18 3.28 6.97 -20.85
C ASN A 18 3.16 7.89 -19.63
N VAL A 19 3.96 8.96 -19.58
CA VAL A 19 3.86 10.01 -18.55
C VAL A 19 2.52 10.76 -18.62
N LYS A 20 1.89 10.82 -19.79
CA LYS A 20 0.56 11.41 -19.96
C LYS A 20 -0.56 10.48 -19.51
N LYS A 21 -0.33 9.16 -19.52
CA LYS A 21 -1.28 8.14 -19.05
C LYS A 21 -1.24 7.97 -17.54
N VAL A 22 -0.06 8.04 -16.92
CA VAL A 22 0.05 8.09 -15.48
C VAL A 22 -0.25 9.51 -15.02
N GLU A 23 -1.41 9.75 -14.42
CA GLU A 23 -1.76 11.06 -13.87
C GLU A 23 -0.77 11.46 -12.76
N PHE A 24 0.30 12.17 -13.11
CA PHE A 24 1.21 12.77 -12.16
C PHE A 24 0.52 13.93 -11.45
N SER A 25 0.01 13.60 -10.27
CA SER A 25 -0.54 14.57 -9.35
C SER A 25 0.56 15.55 -8.86
N PRO A 26 0.18 16.78 -8.43
CA PRO A 26 1.10 17.74 -7.83
C PRO A 26 1.97 17.16 -6.71
N LEU A 27 1.38 16.25 -5.95
CA LEU A 27 2.00 15.70 -4.77
C LEU A 27 2.94 14.54 -5.12
N MET A 28 2.68 13.70 -6.12
CA MET A 28 3.69 12.73 -6.60
C MET A 28 4.99 13.41 -7.03
N CYS A 29 4.88 14.53 -7.76
CA CYS A 29 6.05 15.33 -8.11
C CYS A 29 6.73 15.97 -6.89
N PHE A 30 5.94 16.38 -5.89
CA PHE A 30 6.47 16.87 -4.62
C PHE A 30 7.20 15.77 -3.85
N LEU A 31 6.68 14.54 -3.80
CA LEU A 31 7.32 13.40 -3.14
C LEU A 31 8.66 13.06 -3.78
N TYR A 32 8.71 13.01 -5.11
CA TYR A 32 9.98 12.88 -5.82
C TYR A 32 10.95 14.02 -5.42
N SER A 33 10.49 15.27 -5.37
CA SER A 33 11.36 16.41 -5.02
C SER A 33 11.92 16.35 -3.60
N LYS A 34 11.41 15.45 -2.75
CA LYS A 34 11.91 15.18 -1.40
C LYS A 34 12.87 13.99 -1.34
N HIS A 35 13.05 13.27 -2.45
CA HIS A 35 13.94 12.12 -2.57
C HIS A 35 15.08 12.41 -3.56
N ASP A 36 16.28 12.64 -3.05
CA ASP A 36 17.47 12.96 -3.84
C ASP A 36 18.06 11.75 -4.62
N GLY A 37 17.38 10.60 -4.63
CA GLY A 37 17.91 9.33 -5.16
C GLY A 37 17.19 8.72 -6.36
N PHE A 38 16.07 9.30 -6.80
CA PHE A 38 15.31 8.73 -7.92
C PHE A 38 15.80 9.28 -9.26
N ASP A 39 15.90 8.44 -10.29
CA ASP A 39 16.08 8.92 -11.65
C ASP A 39 14.76 9.55 -12.14
N VAL A 40 14.80 10.81 -12.58
CA VAL A 40 13.59 11.53 -13.00
C VAL A 40 12.90 10.83 -14.17
N ASN A 41 13.66 10.30 -15.12
CA ASN A 41 13.11 9.62 -16.30
C ASN A 41 12.48 8.29 -15.92
N GLU A 42 13.10 7.52 -15.04
CA GLU A 42 12.51 6.27 -14.53
C GLU A 42 11.24 6.55 -13.74
N PHE A 43 11.25 7.57 -12.87
CA PHE A 43 10.07 7.97 -12.10
C PHE A 43 8.91 8.39 -12.99
N LEU A 44 9.17 9.17 -14.04
CA LEU A 44 8.14 9.64 -14.96
C LEU A 44 7.59 8.52 -15.83
N ASN A 45 8.45 7.62 -16.32
CA ASN A 45 8.04 6.55 -17.22
C ASN A 45 7.46 5.33 -16.49
N SER A 46 7.93 5.06 -15.27
CA SER A 46 7.54 3.90 -14.46
C SER A 46 7.62 4.21 -12.96
N PRO A 47 6.68 5.02 -12.44
CA PRO A 47 6.69 5.41 -11.03
C PRO A 47 6.53 4.19 -10.11
N LEU A 48 5.69 3.22 -10.49
CA LEU A 48 5.54 1.96 -9.74
C LEU A 48 6.88 1.22 -9.57
N LYS A 49 7.69 1.13 -10.63
CA LYS A 49 9.01 0.48 -10.56
C LYS A 49 9.95 1.23 -9.64
N THR A 50 9.93 2.56 -9.71
CA THR A 50 10.73 3.45 -8.85
C THR A 50 10.37 3.25 -7.38
N PHE A 51 9.07 3.29 -7.04
CA PHE A 51 8.60 3.04 -5.67
C PHE A 51 8.85 1.61 -5.21
N SER A 52 8.68 0.61 -6.08
CA SER A 52 8.95 -0.79 -5.74
C SER A 52 10.40 -0.98 -5.28
N GLY A 53 11.37 -0.37 -5.96
CA GLY A 53 12.78 -0.40 -5.55
C GLY A 53 13.03 0.29 -4.20
N GLU A 54 12.33 1.39 -3.92
CA GLU A 54 12.36 2.02 -2.59
C GLU A 54 11.79 1.09 -1.52
N TRP A 55 10.65 0.47 -1.78
CA TRP A 55 9.99 -0.42 -0.83
C TRP A 55 10.79 -1.70 -0.57
N ASP A 56 11.49 -2.23 -1.57
CA ASP A 56 12.46 -3.32 -1.40
C ASP A 56 13.64 -2.90 -0.50
N THR A 57 14.06 -1.64 -0.59
CA THR A 57 15.06 -1.06 0.31
C THR A 57 14.50 -0.97 1.73
N LEU A 58 13.29 -0.44 1.91
CA LEU A 58 12.63 -0.36 3.22
C LEU A 58 12.45 -1.73 3.86
N LYS A 59 12.04 -2.74 3.07
CA LYS A 59 11.90 -4.13 3.52
C LYS A 59 13.15 -4.67 4.21
N THR A 60 14.33 -4.15 3.85
CA THR A 60 15.62 -4.59 4.39
C THR A 60 16.14 -3.66 5.49
N PHE A 61 16.05 -2.34 5.28
CA PHE A 61 16.73 -1.34 6.11
C PHE A 61 15.82 -0.56 7.07
N ASP A 62 14.51 -0.54 6.84
CA ASP A 62 13.51 0.14 7.68
C ASP A 62 12.19 -0.66 7.68
N LYS A 63 12.25 -1.84 8.30
CA LYS A 63 11.16 -2.82 8.34
C LYS A 63 9.90 -2.26 8.99
N GLU A 64 10.05 -1.35 9.95
CA GLU A 64 8.95 -0.68 10.61
C GLU A 64 8.21 0.24 9.64
N LYS A 65 8.93 1.03 8.82
CA LYS A 65 8.30 1.82 7.75
C LYS A 65 7.67 0.94 6.69
N PHE A 66 8.33 -0.16 6.29
CA PHE A 66 7.74 -1.15 5.39
C PHE A 66 6.42 -1.73 5.95
N CYS A 67 6.39 -2.03 7.25
CA CYS A 67 5.19 -2.50 7.94
C CYS A 67 4.08 -1.45 7.94
N VAL A 68 4.40 -0.17 8.11
CA VAL A 68 3.42 0.93 7.99
C VAL A 68 2.76 0.91 6.61
N LEU A 69 3.52 0.72 5.55
CA LEU A 69 2.97 0.66 4.19
C LEU A 69 2.03 -0.54 3.99
N LEU A 70 2.37 -1.70 4.55
CA LEU A 70 1.49 -2.87 4.53
C LEU A 70 0.20 -2.64 5.33
N LEU A 71 0.29 -1.95 6.47
CA LEU A 71 -0.89 -1.54 7.25
C LEU A 71 -1.79 -0.62 6.42
N CYS A 72 -1.22 0.30 5.64
CA CYS A 72 -2.02 1.16 4.76
C CYS A 72 -2.86 0.33 3.78
N VAL A 73 -2.29 -0.73 3.20
CA VAL A 73 -3.04 -1.67 2.34
C VAL A 73 -4.12 -2.39 3.14
N ILE A 74 -3.75 -3.09 4.21
CA ILE A 74 -4.68 -3.96 4.95
C ILE A 74 -5.85 -3.19 5.59
N TYR A 75 -5.67 -1.92 5.95
CA TYR A 75 -6.74 -1.07 6.48
C TYR A 75 -7.34 -0.13 5.43
N ASN A 76 -7.23 -0.48 4.15
CA ASN A 76 -7.90 0.20 3.05
C ASN A 76 -7.67 1.72 3.07
N SER A 77 -6.39 2.07 2.98
CA SER A 77 -5.87 3.43 2.99
C SER A 77 -6.04 4.19 4.31
N THR A 78 -6.77 3.69 5.31
CA THR A 78 -7.11 4.46 6.53
C THR A 78 -6.71 3.74 7.80
N ILE A 79 -5.76 4.30 8.54
CA ILE A 79 -5.28 3.76 9.81
C ILE A 79 -5.75 4.64 10.96
N ASN A 80 -6.36 4.06 11.99
CA ASN A 80 -6.71 4.79 13.20
C ASN A 80 -5.57 4.67 14.24
N GLU A 81 -5.05 5.80 14.72
CA GLU A 81 -3.95 5.90 15.68
C GLU A 81 -4.16 5.06 16.95
N THR A 82 -5.43 4.95 17.37
CA THR A 82 -5.78 4.24 18.60
C THR A 82 -5.37 2.78 18.53
N MET A 83 -5.22 2.18 17.34
CA MET A 83 -4.74 0.81 17.11
C MET A 83 -3.38 0.48 17.75
N PHE A 84 -2.57 1.52 17.98
CA PHE A 84 -1.23 1.38 18.55
C PHE A 84 -1.20 1.60 20.06
N ASP A 85 -2.30 2.07 20.67
CA ASP A 85 -2.34 2.35 22.10
C ASP A 85 -2.38 1.03 22.89
N VAL A 86 -1.42 0.84 23.80
CA VAL A 86 -1.27 -0.39 24.60
C VAL A 86 -2.42 -0.59 25.59
N LEU A 87 -3.08 0.52 25.97
CA LEU A 87 -4.22 0.53 26.89
C LEU A 87 -5.55 0.21 26.21
N ASN A 88 -5.60 0.21 24.87
CA ASN A 88 -6.81 -0.19 24.17
C ASN A 88 -6.95 -1.70 24.22
N ASP A 89 -8.07 -2.15 24.78
CA ASP A 89 -8.41 -3.56 24.79
C ASP A 89 -8.95 -3.96 23.43
N PHE A 90 -8.05 -4.02 22.45
CA PHE A 90 -8.36 -4.55 21.14
C PHE A 90 -8.92 -5.96 21.29
N ASP A 91 -9.95 -6.24 20.50
CA ASP A 91 -10.42 -7.60 20.34
C ASP A 91 -9.24 -8.53 19.98
N LYS A 92 -9.32 -9.77 20.44
CA LYS A 92 -8.30 -10.79 20.28
C LYS A 92 -7.93 -11.00 18.81
N GLU A 93 -8.88 -10.81 17.90
CA GLU A 93 -8.66 -10.87 16.46
C GLU A 93 -7.75 -9.75 15.96
N GLU A 94 -7.95 -8.51 16.40
CA GLU A 94 -7.16 -7.36 15.98
C GLU A 94 -5.72 -7.45 16.50
N LYS A 95 -5.55 -7.92 17.75
CA LYS A 95 -4.22 -8.23 18.31
C LYS A 95 -3.50 -9.31 17.48
N ARG A 96 -4.24 -10.34 17.03
CA ARG A 96 -3.70 -11.41 16.18
C ARG A 96 -3.37 -10.92 14.77
N LYS A 97 -4.22 -10.09 14.18
CA LYS A 97 -4.01 -9.45 12.88
C LYS A 97 -2.70 -8.68 12.87
N LEU A 98 -2.50 -7.78 13.82
CA LEU A 98 -1.25 -7.00 13.92
C LEU A 98 -0.01 -7.87 14.08
N LYS A 99 -0.09 -8.92 14.90
CA LYS A 99 1.03 -9.85 15.09
C LYS A 99 1.45 -10.51 13.78
N VAL A 100 0.48 -11.02 13.00
CA VAL A 100 0.78 -11.67 11.72
C VAL A 100 1.37 -10.66 10.73
N ILE A 101 0.86 -9.43 10.70
CA ILE A 101 1.38 -8.36 9.84
C ILE A 101 2.84 -8.05 10.19
N PHE A 102 3.17 -7.95 11.47
CA PHE A 102 4.53 -7.69 11.93
C PHE A 102 5.48 -8.84 11.54
N GLU A 103 5.02 -10.09 11.68
CA GLU A 103 5.77 -11.28 11.24
C GLU A 103 6.01 -11.25 9.72
N CYS A 104 5.02 -10.87 8.90
CA CYS A 104 5.20 -10.69 7.45
C CYS A 104 6.26 -9.65 7.09
N CYS A 105 6.50 -8.67 7.97
CA CYS A 105 7.49 -7.62 7.78
C CYS A 105 8.86 -7.95 8.41
N ASN A 106 9.06 -9.19 8.88
CA ASN A 106 10.27 -9.62 9.61
C ASN A 106 10.60 -8.74 10.82
N LEU A 107 9.57 -8.21 11.48
CA LEU A 107 9.71 -7.50 12.75
C LEU A 107 9.80 -8.51 13.90
N GLY A 108 10.59 -8.17 14.92
CA GLY A 108 10.72 -9.01 16.11
C GLY A 108 9.38 -9.16 16.83
N ARG A 109 9.15 -10.30 17.49
CA ARG A 109 7.91 -10.56 18.26
C ARG A 109 7.65 -9.51 19.35
N ASP A 110 8.71 -8.87 19.83
CA ASP A 110 8.67 -7.84 20.88
C ASP A 110 8.72 -6.42 20.33
N THR A 111 8.53 -6.23 19.01
CA THR A 111 8.50 -4.90 18.40
C THR A 111 7.33 -4.11 19.01
N PRO A 112 7.60 -3.00 19.70
CA PRO A 112 6.55 -2.27 20.39
C PRO A 112 5.68 -1.55 19.37
N ARG A 113 4.36 -1.57 19.58
CA ARG A 113 3.40 -0.86 18.71
C ARG A 113 3.69 0.64 18.61
N SER A 114 4.25 1.23 19.66
CA SER A 114 4.70 2.61 19.65
C SER A 114 5.78 2.88 18.60
N ALA A 115 6.71 1.95 18.35
CA ALA A 115 7.72 2.12 17.30
C ALA A 115 7.08 2.19 15.90
N ILE A 116 6.04 1.39 15.66
CA ILE A 116 5.28 1.44 14.39
C ILE A 116 4.48 2.73 14.29
N LYS A 117 3.88 3.19 15.40
CA LYS A 117 3.20 4.49 15.48
C LYS A 117 4.15 5.65 15.17
N ASP A 118 5.37 5.64 15.71
CA ASP A 118 6.38 6.67 15.46
C ASP A 118 6.79 6.70 13.98
N LYS A 119 6.92 5.52 13.36
CA LYS A 119 7.19 5.41 11.92
C LYS A 119 6.01 5.85 11.06
N LEU A 120 4.79 5.57 11.49
CA LEU A 120 3.58 6.07 10.83
C LEU A 120 3.50 7.60 10.90
N ASN A 121 3.85 8.21 12.04
CA ASN A 121 3.98 9.66 12.16
C ASN A 121 5.09 10.21 11.24
N ALA A 122 6.22 9.51 11.11
CA ALA A 122 7.29 9.90 10.20
C ALA A 122 6.92 9.78 8.71
N CYS A 123 5.87 9.03 8.37
CA CYS A 123 5.31 8.95 7.02
C CYS A 123 4.34 10.09 6.69
N VAL A 124 4.00 10.94 7.66
CA VAL A 124 3.10 12.08 7.43
C VAL A 124 3.77 13.10 6.52
N GLY A 125 3.07 13.49 5.45
CA GLY A 125 3.59 14.38 4.41
C GLY A 125 4.41 13.68 3.33
N THR A 126 4.67 12.37 3.47
CA THR A 126 5.27 11.54 2.42
C THR A 126 4.28 10.51 1.88
N TYR A 127 3.92 9.50 2.69
CA TYR A 127 2.99 8.45 2.26
C TYR A 127 1.57 8.66 2.77
N CYS A 128 1.39 9.40 3.88
CA CYS A 128 0.07 9.64 4.46
C CYS A 128 -0.14 11.11 4.85
N THR A 129 -1.41 11.50 4.95
CA THR A 129 -1.86 12.66 5.72
C THR A 129 -2.43 12.20 7.05
N LYS A 130 -2.40 13.09 8.06
CA LYS A 130 -3.06 12.85 9.33
C LYS A 130 -4.13 13.92 9.59
N VAL A 131 -5.34 13.48 9.93
CA VAL A 131 -6.43 14.33 10.44
C VAL A 131 -6.90 13.74 11.75
N ASP A 132 -6.79 14.51 12.83
CA ASP A 132 -7.03 14.04 14.20
C ASP A 132 -6.25 12.76 14.55
N LYS A 133 -6.95 11.63 14.65
CA LYS A 133 -6.40 10.31 14.98
C LYS A 133 -6.41 9.36 13.78
N GLU A 134 -6.68 9.85 12.58
CA GLU A 134 -6.74 9.02 11.37
C GLU A 134 -5.62 9.39 10.40
N TYR A 135 -4.91 8.38 9.92
CA TYR A 135 -3.92 8.48 8.86
C TYR A 135 -4.56 7.98 7.58
N LYS A 136 -4.45 8.74 6.51
CA LYS A 136 -4.92 8.36 5.19
C LYS A 136 -3.77 8.35 4.20
N VAL A 137 -3.65 7.34 3.34
CA VAL A 137 -2.69 7.37 2.23
C VAL A 137 -2.93 8.63 1.40
N ILE A 138 -1.84 9.29 1.08
CA ILE A 138 -1.86 10.66 0.59
C ILE A 138 -2.55 10.79 -0.77
N GLN A 139 -2.57 9.69 -1.56
CA GLN A 139 -3.23 9.58 -2.86
C GLN A 139 -3.71 8.18 -3.17
N ASP A 140 -4.85 8.12 -3.86
CA ASP A 140 -5.42 6.88 -4.39
C ASP A 140 -4.41 6.18 -5.31
N LYS A 141 -3.67 6.92 -6.15
CA LYS A 141 -2.66 6.30 -7.03
C LYS A 141 -1.47 5.68 -6.28
N MET A 142 -1.08 6.27 -5.15
CA MET A 142 -0.05 5.70 -4.28
C MET A 142 -0.57 4.43 -3.62
N PHE A 143 -1.83 4.45 -3.20
CA PHE A 143 -2.51 3.28 -2.66
C PHE A 143 -2.60 2.14 -3.67
N ASP A 144 -2.96 2.44 -4.92
CA ASP A 144 -2.95 1.49 -6.05
C ASP A 144 -1.58 0.81 -6.22
N PHE A 145 -0.49 1.60 -6.21
CA PHE A 145 0.87 1.05 -6.31
C PHE A 145 1.21 0.14 -5.12
N LEU A 146 0.80 0.52 -3.91
CA LEU A 146 0.99 -0.31 -2.72
C LEU A 146 0.20 -1.62 -2.82
N CYS A 147 -1.05 -1.56 -3.28
CA CYS A 147 -1.88 -2.74 -3.52
C CYS A 147 -1.22 -3.69 -4.52
N ASP A 148 -0.74 -3.20 -5.66
CA ASP A 148 -0.03 -4.03 -6.65
C ASP A 148 1.23 -4.68 -6.05
N TYR A 149 2.09 -3.89 -5.41
CA TYR A 149 3.35 -4.37 -4.85
C TYR A 149 3.14 -5.41 -3.75
N PHE A 150 2.29 -5.11 -2.77
CA PHE A 150 2.01 -6.05 -1.67
C PHE A 150 1.13 -7.21 -2.09
N GLY A 151 0.27 -7.04 -3.10
CA GLY A 151 -0.52 -8.12 -3.70
C GLY A 151 0.38 -9.22 -4.26
N LYS A 152 1.46 -8.85 -4.96
CA LYS A 152 2.44 -9.81 -5.50
C LYS A 152 3.26 -10.51 -4.42
N ALA A 153 3.61 -9.81 -3.34
CA ALA A 153 4.52 -10.33 -2.32
C ALA A 153 3.82 -10.99 -1.11
N LEU A 154 2.60 -10.57 -0.78
CA LEU A 154 1.91 -10.85 0.49
C LEU A 154 0.39 -11.05 0.29
N ILE A 155 -0.01 -11.78 -0.77
CA ILE A 155 -1.43 -12.04 -1.07
C ILE A 155 -2.18 -12.71 0.10
N ALA A 156 -1.57 -13.68 0.78
CA ALA A 156 -2.21 -14.45 1.83
C ALA A 156 -2.69 -13.60 3.04
N PRO A 157 -1.87 -12.73 3.65
CA PRO A 157 -2.35 -11.83 4.70
C PRO A 157 -3.35 -10.79 4.17
N ILE A 158 -3.21 -10.31 2.92
CA ILE A 158 -4.17 -9.38 2.31
C ILE A 158 -5.56 -10.01 2.23
N LEU A 159 -5.69 -11.20 1.62
CA LEU A 159 -6.96 -11.93 1.51
C LEU A 159 -7.58 -12.27 2.87
N LYS A 160 -6.73 -12.47 3.88
CA LYS A 160 -7.18 -12.86 5.21
C LYS A 160 -7.71 -11.70 6.02
N PHE A 161 -7.06 -10.54 5.98
CA PHE A 161 -7.25 -9.48 6.98
C PHE A 161 -7.80 -8.16 6.44
N SER A 162 -7.82 -7.97 5.13
CA SER A 162 -8.37 -6.75 4.52
C SER A 162 -9.90 -6.75 4.58
N ASP A 163 -10.49 -5.58 4.45
CA ASP A 163 -11.93 -5.44 4.35
C ASP A 163 -12.45 -5.89 2.97
N ASP A 164 -13.75 -6.20 2.92
CA ASP A 164 -14.39 -6.78 1.73
C ASP A 164 -14.40 -5.78 0.56
N LYS A 165 -14.37 -4.48 0.87
CA LYS A 165 -14.29 -3.40 -0.10
C LYS A 165 -12.98 -3.46 -0.88
N LEU A 166 -11.84 -3.54 -0.18
CA LEU A 166 -10.53 -3.66 -0.80
C LEU A 166 -10.43 -4.91 -1.67
N ILE A 167 -10.93 -6.05 -1.17
CA ILE A 167 -10.92 -7.29 -1.94
C ILE A 167 -11.72 -7.11 -3.24
N THR A 168 -12.91 -6.52 -3.17
CA THR A 168 -13.76 -6.32 -4.34
C THR A 168 -13.16 -5.34 -5.35
N GLU A 169 -12.55 -4.25 -4.88
CA GLU A 169 -12.01 -3.17 -5.72
C GLU A 169 -10.66 -3.53 -6.33
N CYS A 170 -9.80 -4.21 -5.56
CA CYS A 170 -8.41 -4.41 -5.95
C CYS A 170 -8.10 -5.84 -6.39
N VAL A 171 -8.90 -6.87 -6.08
CA VAL A 171 -8.51 -8.27 -6.32
C VAL A 171 -9.23 -8.88 -7.53
N GLN A 172 -8.46 -9.51 -8.42
CA GLN A 172 -8.98 -10.20 -9.61
C GLN A 172 -8.31 -11.56 -9.80
N LEU A 173 -9.06 -12.56 -10.26
CA LEU A 173 -8.49 -13.85 -10.63
C LEU A 173 -7.79 -13.74 -11.99
N GLU A 174 -6.59 -14.31 -12.11
CA GLU A 174 -5.83 -14.37 -13.36
C GLU A 174 -6.62 -15.06 -14.50
N SER A 175 -7.51 -15.99 -14.15
CA SER A 175 -8.39 -16.70 -15.09
C SER A 175 -9.51 -15.82 -15.68
N ILE A 176 -9.78 -14.66 -15.10
CA ILE A 176 -10.81 -13.71 -15.56
C ILE A 176 -10.11 -12.61 -16.38
N GLN A 177 -10.05 -12.79 -17.70
CA GLN A 177 -9.57 -11.76 -18.63
C GLN A 177 -10.56 -10.59 -18.70
N LYS A 178 -10.43 -9.62 -17.80
CA LYS A 178 -10.81 -8.23 -18.09
C LYS A 178 -9.60 -7.49 -18.62
N ALA A 179 -9.82 -6.43 -19.40
CA ALA A 179 -8.75 -5.52 -19.80
C ALA A 179 -8.01 -5.10 -18.52
N HIS A 180 -6.71 -5.40 -18.44
CA HIS A 180 -5.86 -5.12 -17.29
C HIS A 180 -5.98 -3.64 -16.93
N ASP A 181 -6.65 -3.33 -15.81
CA ASP A 181 -6.23 -2.17 -15.05
C ASP A 181 -4.88 -2.54 -14.43
N GLU A 182 -3.86 -1.73 -14.69
CA GLU A 182 -2.47 -1.97 -14.29
C GLU A 182 -2.27 -1.96 -12.75
N PHE A 183 -3.37 -1.83 -11.99
CA PHE A 183 -3.44 -1.62 -10.55
C PHE A 183 -4.37 -2.61 -9.84
N THR A 184 -4.54 -3.81 -10.38
CA THR A 184 -5.28 -4.91 -9.75
C THR A 184 -4.35 -5.97 -9.17
N ILE A 185 -4.62 -6.37 -7.93
CA ILE A 185 -4.06 -7.55 -7.28
C ILE A 185 -4.55 -8.78 -8.03
N THR A 186 -3.67 -9.35 -8.85
CA THR A 186 -3.97 -10.56 -9.61
C THR A 186 -3.70 -11.80 -8.75
N ILE A 187 -4.71 -12.65 -8.56
CA ILE A 187 -4.58 -13.95 -7.91
C ILE A 187 -4.24 -15.00 -8.96
N SER A 188 -3.11 -15.66 -8.77
CA SER A 188 -2.70 -16.81 -9.57
C SER A 188 -3.48 -18.08 -9.17
N SER A 189 -3.42 -19.09 -10.04
CA SER A 189 -4.01 -20.42 -9.78
C SER A 189 -3.55 -21.06 -8.46
N THR A 190 -2.34 -20.73 -7.96
CA THR A 190 -1.82 -21.26 -6.69
C THR A 190 -2.51 -20.68 -5.45
N ASP A 191 -3.09 -19.49 -5.56
CA ASP A 191 -3.74 -18.78 -4.44
C ASP A 191 -5.27 -18.74 -4.58
N GLU A 192 -5.82 -19.21 -5.70
CA GLU A 192 -7.25 -19.24 -6.00
C GLU A 192 -8.09 -19.93 -4.91
N GLN A 193 -7.62 -21.06 -4.38
CA GLN A 193 -8.35 -21.75 -3.31
C GLN A 193 -8.49 -20.90 -2.04
N LYS A 194 -7.48 -20.08 -1.71
CA LYS A 194 -7.53 -19.19 -0.53
C LYS A 194 -8.58 -18.09 -0.72
N TYR A 195 -8.70 -17.56 -1.94
CA TYR A 195 -9.75 -16.61 -2.29
C TYR A 195 -11.14 -17.24 -2.21
N ILE A 196 -11.32 -18.44 -2.78
CA ILE A 196 -12.58 -19.19 -2.68
C ILE A 196 -12.97 -19.44 -1.21
N ASP A 197 -12.01 -19.82 -0.37
CA ASP A 197 -12.26 -20.06 1.05
C ASP A 197 -12.67 -18.78 1.79
N ARG A 198 -12.08 -17.64 1.44
CA ARG A 198 -12.50 -16.32 1.95
C ARG A 198 -13.94 -16.00 1.56
N VAL A 199 -14.29 -16.11 0.28
CA VAL A 199 -15.66 -15.86 -0.22
C VAL A 199 -16.68 -16.80 0.46
N LYS A 200 -16.34 -18.09 0.61
CA LYS A 200 -17.20 -19.05 1.35
C LYS A 200 -17.41 -18.66 2.80
N MET A 201 -16.40 -18.10 3.46
CA MET A 201 -16.50 -17.62 4.85
C MET A 201 -17.45 -16.41 4.93
N GLU A 202 -17.34 -15.45 4.02
CA GLU A 202 -18.22 -14.27 3.95
C GLU A 202 -19.68 -14.66 3.70
N LEU A 203 -19.91 -15.58 2.76
CA LEU A 203 -21.23 -16.17 2.48
C LEU A 203 -21.88 -16.76 3.74
N LYS A 204 -21.11 -17.52 4.53
CA LYS A 204 -21.61 -18.10 5.79
C LYS A 204 -21.92 -17.05 6.84
N ASN A 205 -21.23 -15.92 6.81
CA ASN A 205 -21.38 -14.83 7.76
C ASN A 205 -22.46 -13.81 7.34
N GLY A 206 -23.16 -14.03 6.23
CA GLY A 206 -24.23 -13.15 5.76
C GLY A 206 -23.75 -11.77 5.29
N LYS A 207 -22.45 -11.63 4.99
CA LYS A 207 -21.84 -10.40 4.48
C LYS A 207 -21.75 -10.50 2.96
N ILE A 208 -22.80 -10.08 2.25
CA ILE A 208 -22.66 -9.70 0.83
C ILE A 208 -23.37 -8.37 0.64
N HIS A 209 -22.63 -7.38 0.14
CA HIS A 209 -23.13 -6.16 -0.47
C HIS A 209 -22.90 -6.24 -1.97
#